data_AF-A0A1C5ERK4-F1
#
_entry.id   AF-A0A1C5ERK4-F1
#
_cell.length_a   1.000
_cell.length_b   1.000
_cell.length_c   1.000
_cell.angle_alpha   90.00
_cell.angle_beta   90.00
_cell.angle_gamma   90.00
#
_symmetry.space_group_name_H-M   'P 1'
#
loop_
_entity.id
_entity.type
_entity.pdbx_description
1 polymer ?
#
loop_
_entity_poly.entity_id
_entity_poly.type
_entity_poly.pdbx_seq_one_letter_code
_entity_poly.pdbx_strand_id
1 'polypeptide(L)'
;AAATAAEEAAKDAQAFAESAQQAAESAERKAANQTVSDGAGTSFGGGTFFVVDEDSVKVTDVRQHQPCELPPGLGTSCTVTFTYTFDVKVDYYLCTNSNVPATQSGCPSVDTVHLGSEPFTGLKKDITKTFTQLEILQGLLKTYLEIGKQILVQDFLDCWHGSVSGCAWAASNFIPGKALGKVVEGLNALKTAMRTGTGVREAFNALKALDVAPATLAKIENTVDTYEDLVTTCIRNSFPGGTQVLMADGSHKAIRDVHVGETVLATDPQSGQSAAQPVTATFSHDTTRLVDITVSGGVLTSTAGHRFYVAERGWTLVSDLRVGDRLRTPDGSRHRVQGLRDRASLAPREVFDLTVDGFHSFYVGTAGQRSRDVLVHNCTNILADEGLEGAHTLEDHVDLSPQKLADKLAKDGVATQWASKDIAVAAVDQAMADWIKLPGNGDKLEAWRLRQAQRAGKGIGFDPRKDLLPIRLQVTGHGASLGTKWVKGGSSAGEAVGNTVVIQLKFAKGHMKPKTWVVYTAYPE
;
A
#
# COMPACT_ATOMS: atom_id res chain seq x y z
N ALA A 1 -30.19 -18.61 48.64
CA ALA A 1 -30.99 -19.05 47.48
C ALA A 1 -30.69 -18.21 46.24
N ALA A 2 -31.08 -16.93 46.18
CA ALA A 2 -30.85 -16.09 45.00
C ALA A 2 -29.35 -15.80 44.71
N ALA A 3 -28.53 -15.56 45.73
CA ALA A 3 -27.09 -15.35 45.55
C ALA A 3 -26.37 -16.62 45.05
N THR A 4 -26.76 -17.79 45.56
CA THR A 4 -26.22 -19.09 45.14
C THR A 4 -26.59 -19.40 43.68
N ALA A 5 -27.82 -19.11 43.27
CA ALA A 5 -28.27 -19.29 41.89
C ALA A 5 -27.56 -18.33 40.91
N ALA A 6 -27.23 -17.11 41.35
CA ALA A 6 -26.46 -16.16 40.54
C ALA A 6 -24.99 -16.59 40.36
N GLU A 7 -24.39 -17.18 41.40
CA GLU A 7 -23.02 -17.69 41.37
C GLU A 7 -22.89 -18.94 40.48
N GLU A 8 -23.91 -19.80 40.47
CA GLU A 8 -24.00 -20.98 39.61
C GLU A 8 -24.20 -20.58 38.14
N ALA A 9 -25.09 -19.60 37.87
CA ALA A 9 -25.27 -19.04 36.52
C ALA A 9 -24.01 -18.33 36.00
N ALA A 10 -23.21 -17.71 36.86
CA ALA A 10 -21.92 -17.10 36.48
C ALA A 10 -20.87 -18.16 36.11
N LYS A 11 -20.82 -19.29 36.85
CA LYS A 11 -19.95 -20.43 36.52
C LYS A 11 -20.33 -21.07 35.19
N ASP A 12 -21.63 -21.24 34.94
CA ASP A 12 -22.12 -21.79 33.68
C ASP A 12 -21.80 -20.86 32.50
N ALA A 13 -22.01 -19.55 32.67
CA ALA A 13 -21.65 -18.55 31.66
C ALA A 13 -20.14 -18.56 31.35
N GLN A 14 -19.29 -18.75 32.38
CA GLN A 14 -17.86 -18.90 32.19
C GLN A 14 -17.50 -20.20 31.45
N ALA A 15 -18.13 -21.32 31.80
CA ALA A 15 -17.92 -22.60 31.12
C ALA A 15 -18.35 -22.56 29.65
N PHE A 16 -19.46 -21.87 29.33
CA PHE A 16 -19.89 -21.65 27.96
C PHE A 16 -18.95 -20.72 27.19
N ALA A 17 -18.40 -19.69 27.83
CA ALA A 17 -17.40 -18.82 27.22
C ALA A 17 -16.09 -19.57 26.94
N GLU A 18 -15.62 -20.41 27.86
CA GLU A 18 -14.44 -21.27 27.70
C GLU A 18 -14.66 -22.31 26.58
N SER A 19 -15.85 -22.92 26.52
CA SER A 19 -16.21 -23.87 25.45
C SER A 19 -16.29 -23.20 24.07
N ALA A 20 -16.89 -22.01 23.99
CA ALA A 20 -16.95 -21.23 22.75
C ALA A 20 -15.55 -20.79 22.28
N GLN A 21 -14.66 -20.44 23.22
CA GLN A 21 -13.27 -20.11 22.90
C GLN A 21 -12.51 -21.34 22.39
N GLN A 22 -12.66 -22.51 23.03
CA GLN A 22 -12.05 -23.76 22.57
C GLN A 22 -12.54 -24.18 21.18
N ALA A 23 -13.83 -23.96 20.88
CA ALA A 23 -14.42 -24.23 19.58
C ALA A 23 -13.89 -23.28 18.49
N ALA A 24 -13.73 -21.98 18.80
CA ALA A 24 -13.12 -21.01 17.90
C ALA A 24 -11.66 -21.35 17.61
N GLU A 25 -10.87 -21.64 18.65
CA GLU A 25 -9.50 -22.11 18.53
C GLU A 25 -9.41 -23.43 17.72
N SER A 26 -10.41 -24.32 17.83
CA SER A 26 -10.48 -25.56 17.04
C SER A 26 -10.80 -25.33 15.57
N ALA A 27 -11.62 -24.33 15.23
CA ALA A 27 -11.94 -23.98 13.86
C ALA A 27 -10.73 -23.33 13.16
N GLU A 28 -10.03 -22.45 13.87
CA GLU A 28 -8.75 -21.85 13.42
C GLU A 28 -7.68 -22.93 13.20
N ARG A 29 -7.57 -23.90 14.11
CA ARG A 29 -6.71 -25.09 13.95
C ARG A 29 -7.03 -25.89 12.68
N LYS A 30 -8.30 -26.01 12.31
CA LYS A 30 -8.72 -26.74 11.11
C LYS A 30 -8.39 -25.99 9.81
N ALA A 31 -8.43 -24.66 9.84
CA ALA A 31 -8.01 -23.81 8.73
C ALA A 31 -6.48 -23.80 8.55
N ALA A 32 -5.72 -23.72 9.65
CA ALA A 32 -4.25 -23.79 9.61
C ALA A 32 -3.74 -25.13 9.04
N ASN A 33 -4.42 -26.23 9.35
CA ASN A 33 -4.11 -27.55 8.78
C ASN A 33 -4.34 -27.66 7.26
N GLN A 34 -5.23 -26.85 6.67
CA GLN A 34 -5.38 -26.77 5.21
C GLN A 34 -4.21 -26.01 4.56
N THR A 35 -3.68 -24.95 5.21
CA THR A 35 -2.53 -24.18 4.72
C THR A 35 -1.23 -24.99 4.68
N VAL A 36 -1.11 -26.00 5.54
CA VAL A 36 0.03 -26.93 5.59
C VAL A 36 0.07 -27.88 4.38
N SER A 37 -1.06 -28.23 3.75
CA SER A 37 -1.05 -29.08 2.55
C SER A 37 -0.49 -28.37 1.30
N ASP A 38 -0.45 -27.03 1.33
CA ASP A 38 -0.04 -26.19 0.20
C ASP A 38 1.43 -25.72 0.31
N GLY A 39 2.19 -26.24 1.29
CA GLY A 39 3.62 -25.97 1.46
C GLY A 39 3.97 -24.68 2.19
N ALA A 40 3.00 -24.00 2.82
CA ALA A 40 3.15 -22.69 3.46
C ALA A 40 2.92 -22.73 4.99
N GLY A 41 3.46 -23.73 5.68
CA GLY A 41 3.12 -24.04 7.09
C GLY A 41 3.42 -22.95 8.15
N THR A 42 4.16 -21.90 7.80
CA THR A 42 4.45 -20.75 8.68
C THR A 42 3.66 -19.48 8.33
N SER A 43 2.91 -19.50 7.22
CA SER A 43 2.11 -18.36 6.77
C SER A 43 0.74 -18.37 7.42
N PHE A 44 0.26 -17.20 7.85
CA PHE A 44 -1.04 -17.07 8.52
C PHE A 44 -1.83 -15.87 7.97
N GLY A 45 -2.13 -15.89 6.67
CA GLY A 45 -2.97 -14.87 6.03
C GLY A 45 -2.31 -13.49 5.94
N GLY A 46 -2.91 -12.56 5.19
CA GLY A 46 -2.44 -11.15 5.13
C GLY A 46 -1.02 -10.90 4.60
N GLY A 47 -0.28 -11.93 4.17
CA GLY A 47 1.13 -11.83 3.82
C GLY A 47 2.06 -11.96 5.04
N THR A 48 1.58 -12.43 6.19
CA THR A 48 2.38 -12.59 7.41
C THR A 48 2.87 -14.02 7.61
N PHE A 49 4.00 -14.14 8.29
CA PHE A 49 4.61 -15.42 8.67
C PHE A 49 5.37 -15.30 9.98
N PHE A 50 5.65 -16.43 10.62
CA PHE A 50 6.46 -16.48 11.83
C PHE A 50 7.74 -17.27 11.60
N VAL A 51 8.74 -16.94 12.40
CA VAL A 51 10.04 -17.60 12.49
C VAL A 51 10.31 -17.87 13.95
N VAL A 52 10.77 -19.06 14.27
CA VAL A 52 11.15 -19.39 15.63
C VAL A 52 12.63 -19.09 15.81
N ASP A 53 12.97 -18.42 16.92
CA ASP A 53 14.36 -18.17 17.30
C ASP A 53 14.94 -19.46 17.87
N GLU A 54 15.67 -20.21 17.05
CA GLU A 54 16.26 -21.52 17.42
C GLU A 54 17.16 -21.42 18.66
N ASP A 55 17.88 -20.31 18.81
CA ASP A 55 18.80 -20.09 19.93
C ASP A 55 18.04 -19.90 21.25
N SER A 56 16.78 -19.46 21.18
CA SER A 56 15.90 -19.26 22.33
C SER A 56 15.29 -20.53 22.90
N VAL A 57 15.37 -21.67 22.19
CA VAL A 57 14.75 -22.93 22.63
C VAL A 57 15.41 -23.43 23.91
N LYS A 58 14.60 -23.56 24.97
CA LYS A 58 15.03 -24.03 26.29
C LYS A 58 14.14 -25.17 26.77
N VAL A 59 14.69 -26.38 26.84
CA VAL A 59 14.01 -27.52 27.46
C VAL A 59 13.93 -27.31 28.97
N THR A 60 12.73 -27.36 29.51
CA THR A 60 12.43 -27.12 30.93
C THR A 60 12.10 -28.41 31.70
N ASP A 61 11.53 -29.41 31.04
CA ASP A 61 11.23 -30.73 31.63
C ASP A 61 11.28 -31.84 30.57
N VAL A 62 11.61 -33.07 30.97
CA VAL A 62 11.59 -34.26 30.10
C VAL A 62 10.97 -35.41 30.88
N ARG A 63 9.87 -35.98 30.35
CA ARG A 63 9.17 -37.11 30.97
C ARG A 63 9.11 -38.29 30.03
N GLN A 64 9.55 -39.44 30.52
CA GLN A 64 9.33 -40.72 29.84
C GLN A 64 7.98 -41.30 30.27
N HIS A 65 7.11 -41.66 29.32
CA HIS A 65 5.77 -42.20 29.63
C HIS A 65 5.84 -43.61 30.23
N GLN A 66 6.66 -44.49 29.66
CA GLN A 66 6.80 -45.88 30.09
C GLN A 66 8.26 -46.33 30.05
N PRO A 67 8.72 -47.16 31.01
CA PRO A 67 10.06 -47.73 30.97
C PRO A 67 10.26 -48.60 29.72
N CYS A 68 11.47 -48.57 29.17
CA CYS A 68 11.84 -49.43 28.05
C CYS A 68 12.05 -50.87 28.56
N GLU A 69 11.08 -51.75 28.31
CA GLU A 69 11.20 -53.18 28.61
C GLU A 69 11.54 -53.94 27.32
N LEU A 70 12.71 -54.61 27.31
CA LEU A 70 13.16 -55.40 26.16
C LEU A 70 12.57 -56.81 26.21
N PRO A 71 11.87 -57.26 25.16
CA PRO A 71 11.43 -58.65 25.07
C PRO A 71 12.61 -59.63 25.09
N PRO A 72 12.43 -60.86 25.61
CA PRO A 72 13.47 -61.89 25.59
C PRO A 72 13.80 -62.34 24.14
N GLY A 73 15.09 -62.33 23.77
CA GLY A 73 15.58 -62.71 22.44
C GLY A 73 16.83 -61.89 22.04
N LEU A 74 17.59 -62.38 21.05
CA LEU A 74 18.71 -61.62 20.48
C LEU A 74 18.18 -60.61 19.46
N GLY A 75 18.56 -59.33 19.60
CA GLY A 75 18.18 -58.26 18.65
C GLY A 75 16.81 -57.65 18.91
N THR A 76 16.32 -57.69 20.15
CA THR A 76 15.03 -57.09 20.51
C THR A 76 15.12 -55.57 20.60
N SER A 77 13.98 -54.90 20.49
CA SER A 77 13.85 -53.45 20.60
C SER A 77 12.67 -53.08 21.49
N CYS A 78 12.70 -51.86 22.04
CA CYS A 78 11.59 -51.26 22.76
C CYS A 78 11.26 -49.93 22.11
N THR A 79 10.00 -49.49 22.22
CA THR A 79 9.59 -48.16 21.76
C THR A 79 9.24 -47.33 22.97
N VAL A 80 9.84 -46.14 23.08
CA VAL A 80 9.67 -45.23 24.20
C VAL A 80 9.16 -43.90 23.69
N THR A 81 8.17 -43.35 24.38
CA THR A 81 7.68 -41.97 24.15
C THR A 81 8.16 -41.06 25.27
N PHE A 82 8.78 -39.95 24.86
CA PHE A 82 9.23 -38.88 25.76
C PHE A 82 8.41 -37.62 25.50
N THR A 83 7.84 -37.03 26.54
CA THR A 83 7.29 -35.67 26.51
C THR A 83 8.37 -34.69 26.90
N TYR A 84 8.75 -33.82 25.98
CA TYR A 84 9.59 -32.67 26.27
C TYR A 84 8.71 -31.46 26.55
N THR A 85 8.98 -30.77 27.66
CA THR A 85 8.44 -29.44 27.94
C THR A 85 9.53 -28.41 27.66
N PHE A 86 9.22 -27.35 26.92
CA PHE A 86 10.19 -26.34 26.55
C PHE A 86 9.57 -24.94 26.40
N ASP A 87 10.45 -23.94 26.49
CA ASP A 87 10.16 -22.55 26.23
C ASP A 87 10.86 -22.14 24.92
N VAL A 88 10.27 -21.21 24.18
CA VAL A 88 10.83 -20.71 22.92
C VAL A 88 10.30 -19.31 22.61
N LYS A 89 11.07 -18.51 21.89
CA LYS A 89 10.68 -17.21 21.36
C LYS A 89 10.36 -17.32 19.87
N VAL A 90 9.28 -16.66 19.46
CA VAL A 90 8.82 -16.62 18.07
C VAL A 90 8.79 -15.19 17.58
N ASP A 91 9.41 -14.94 16.45
CA ASP A 91 9.39 -13.68 15.72
C ASP A 91 8.33 -13.70 14.63
N TYR A 92 7.59 -12.61 14.52
CA TYR A 92 6.54 -12.45 13.51
C TYR A 92 6.96 -11.44 12.46
N TYR A 93 6.59 -11.71 11.21
CA TYR A 93 6.99 -10.94 10.06
C TYR A 93 5.81 -10.69 9.11
N LEU A 94 5.90 -9.57 8.38
CA LEU A 94 5.09 -9.25 7.21
C LEU A 94 5.97 -9.30 5.98
N CYS A 95 5.53 -10.03 4.96
CA CYS A 95 6.04 -9.92 3.61
C CYS A 95 5.25 -8.85 2.86
N THR A 96 5.90 -7.75 2.50
CA THR A 96 5.26 -6.64 1.80
C THR A 96 4.99 -6.96 0.33
N ASN A 97 5.73 -7.91 -0.24
CA ASN A 97 5.58 -8.35 -1.63
C ASN A 97 4.51 -9.45 -1.73
N SER A 98 3.37 -9.11 -2.33
CA SER A 98 2.25 -10.06 -2.46
C SER A 98 2.43 -11.12 -3.56
N ASN A 99 3.48 -11.01 -4.38
CA ASN A 99 3.73 -11.92 -5.50
C ASN A 99 4.62 -13.10 -5.11
N VAL A 100 5.13 -13.11 -3.89
CA VAL A 100 5.99 -14.18 -3.35
C VAL A 100 5.32 -14.83 -2.14
N PRO A 101 5.62 -16.10 -1.84
CA PRO A 101 5.12 -16.73 -0.63
C PRO A 101 5.58 -15.95 0.61
N ALA A 102 4.63 -15.61 1.48
CA ALA A 102 4.92 -15.04 2.78
C ALA A 102 5.45 -16.13 3.71
N THR A 103 6.73 -16.47 3.54
CA THR A 103 7.50 -17.40 4.35
C THR A 103 8.93 -16.87 4.46
N GLN A 104 9.71 -17.32 5.43
CA GLN A 104 11.09 -16.84 5.60
C GLN A 104 12.01 -17.21 4.41
N SER A 105 11.73 -18.30 3.69
CA SER A 105 12.46 -18.67 2.46
C SER A 105 11.87 -18.06 1.19
N GLY A 106 10.57 -17.73 1.19
CA GLY A 106 9.86 -17.18 0.03
C GLY A 106 9.91 -15.65 -0.06
N CYS A 107 9.98 -14.95 1.08
CA CYS A 107 10.00 -13.50 1.10
C CYS A 107 11.44 -12.94 1.07
N PRO A 108 11.80 -12.09 0.08
CA PRO A 108 13.09 -11.43 0.07
C PRO A 108 13.32 -10.61 1.36
N SER A 109 14.56 -10.55 1.83
CA SER A 109 14.92 -9.80 3.06
C SER A 109 14.60 -8.31 2.98
N VAL A 110 14.61 -7.73 1.77
CA VAL A 110 14.21 -6.34 1.52
C VAL A 110 12.70 -6.11 1.70
N ASP A 111 11.90 -7.15 1.45
CA ASP A 111 10.44 -7.16 1.53
C ASP A 111 9.94 -7.75 2.86
N THR A 112 10.85 -8.20 3.71
CA THR A 112 10.56 -8.79 5.03
C THR A 112 10.60 -7.73 6.11
N VAL A 113 9.54 -7.67 6.91
CA VAL A 113 9.37 -6.67 7.97
C VAL A 113 9.05 -7.36 9.29
N HIS A 114 9.85 -7.13 10.33
CA HIS A 114 9.62 -7.67 11.67
C HIS A 114 8.49 -6.93 12.37
N LEU A 115 7.48 -7.66 12.83
CA LEU A 115 6.30 -7.15 13.52
C LEU A 115 6.48 -7.15 15.04
N GLY A 116 7.24 -8.10 15.57
CA GLY A 116 7.48 -8.27 17.00
C GLY A 116 7.85 -9.70 17.35
N SER A 117 8.08 -9.95 18.64
CA SER A 117 8.42 -11.28 19.15
C SER A 117 7.54 -11.66 20.34
N GLU A 118 7.17 -12.93 20.45
CA GLU A 118 6.38 -13.46 21.56
C GLU A 118 7.08 -14.68 22.18
N PRO A 119 7.27 -14.70 23.52
CA PRO A 119 7.76 -15.88 24.21
C PRO A 119 6.61 -16.87 24.49
N PHE A 120 6.83 -18.12 24.14
CA PHE A 120 5.95 -19.25 24.46
C PHE A 120 6.64 -20.12 25.51
N THR A 121 5.97 -20.35 26.63
CA THR A 121 6.52 -21.12 27.75
C THR A 121 5.70 -22.38 28.01
N GLY A 122 6.36 -23.47 28.39
CA GLY A 122 5.69 -24.72 28.80
C GLY A 122 5.08 -25.51 27.65
N LEU A 123 5.54 -25.32 26.42
CA LEU A 123 5.11 -26.10 25.26
C LEU A 123 5.50 -27.56 25.43
N LYS A 124 4.63 -28.49 25.03
CA LYS A 124 4.85 -29.93 25.18
C LYS A 124 4.87 -30.63 23.83
N LYS A 125 5.89 -31.46 23.59
CA LYS A 125 5.97 -32.32 22.41
C LYS A 125 6.36 -33.74 22.79
N ASP A 126 5.58 -34.69 22.28
CA ASP A 126 5.85 -36.12 22.43
C ASP A 126 6.72 -36.61 21.27
N ILE A 127 7.81 -37.28 21.61
CA ILE A 127 8.75 -37.88 20.66
C ILE A 127 8.83 -39.37 20.96
N THR A 128 8.51 -40.18 19.95
CA THR A 128 8.52 -41.64 20.06
C THR A 128 9.74 -42.19 19.33
N LYS A 129 10.61 -42.93 20.03
CA LYS A 129 11.81 -43.55 19.45
C LYS A 129 11.88 -45.03 19.81
N THR A 130 12.22 -45.85 18.82
CA THR A 130 12.54 -47.27 19.02
C THR A 130 14.04 -47.41 19.28
N PHE A 131 14.41 -48.04 20.38
CA PHE A 131 15.78 -48.36 20.73
C PHE A 131 16.01 -49.87 20.64
N THR A 132 17.10 -50.26 20.02
CA THR A 132 17.58 -51.64 20.00
C THR A 132 18.30 -51.99 21.31
N GLN A 133 18.40 -53.29 21.59
CA GLN A 133 19.14 -53.82 22.73
C GLN A 133 20.59 -53.30 22.79
N LEU A 134 21.28 -53.15 21.65
CA LEU A 134 22.65 -52.63 21.58
C LEU A 134 22.72 -51.14 21.95
N GLU A 135 21.76 -50.34 21.50
CA GLU A 135 21.72 -48.90 21.77
C GLU A 135 21.45 -48.60 23.25
N ILE A 136 20.60 -49.39 23.90
CA ILE A 136 20.32 -49.27 25.34
C ILE A 136 21.57 -49.61 26.16
N LEU A 137 22.28 -50.67 25.79
CA LEU A 137 23.53 -51.08 26.45
C LEU A 137 24.65 -50.04 26.27
N GLN A 138 24.66 -49.30 25.16
CA GLN A 138 25.56 -48.18 24.92
C GLN A 138 25.18 -46.91 25.70
N GLY A 139 24.11 -46.94 26.49
CA GLY A 139 23.65 -45.80 27.29
C GLY A 139 22.91 -44.72 26.49
N LEU A 140 22.60 -44.98 25.21
CA LEU A 140 21.96 -43.98 24.33
C LEU A 140 20.57 -43.56 24.83
N LEU A 141 19.86 -44.42 25.58
CA LEU A 141 18.59 -44.06 26.21
C LEU A 141 18.74 -42.88 27.19
N LYS A 142 19.81 -42.89 28.00
CA LYS A 142 20.12 -41.80 28.94
C LYS A 142 20.62 -40.56 28.20
N THR A 143 21.41 -40.77 27.15
CA THR A 143 21.87 -39.70 26.26
C THR A 143 20.69 -38.96 25.60
N TYR A 144 19.63 -39.67 25.18
CA TYR A 144 18.42 -39.05 24.62
C TYR A 144 17.67 -38.19 25.65
N LEU A 145 17.63 -38.59 26.92
CA LEU A 145 17.04 -37.78 28.01
C LEU A 145 17.81 -36.46 28.24
N GLU A 146 19.14 -36.44 28.01
CA GLU A 146 20.00 -35.28 28.23
C GLU A 146 20.18 -34.39 26.98
N ILE A 147 20.06 -34.96 25.76
CA ILE A 147 20.27 -34.25 24.47
C ILE A 147 18.97 -33.64 23.90
N GLY A 148 17.89 -33.60 24.68
CA GLY A 148 16.56 -33.10 24.28
C GLY A 148 16.53 -31.81 23.47
N LYS A 149 17.43 -30.86 23.74
CA LYS A 149 17.55 -29.59 23.00
C LYS A 149 17.90 -29.82 21.52
N GLN A 150 18.87 -30.68 21.20
CA GLN A 150 19.30 -30.94 19.82
C GLN A 150 18.25 -31.74 19.03
N ILE A 151 17.53 -32.64 19.71
CA ILE A 151 16.45 -33.43 19.10
C ILE A 151 15.24 -32.54 18.78
N LEU A 152 14.85 -31.66 19.70
CA LEU A 152 13.77 -30.70 19.48
C LEU A 152 14.11 -29.69 18.37
N VAL A 153 15.37 -29.26 18.27
CA VAL A 153 15.84 -28.36 17.21
C VAL A 153 15.88 -29.06 15.85
N GLN A 154 16.26 -30.34 15.76
CA GLN A 154 16.23 -31.09 14.49
C GLN A 154 14.81 -31.39 13.99
N ASP A 155 13.90 -31.77 14.88
CA ASP A 155 12.48 -31.98 14.52
C ASP A 155 11.76 -30.67 14.13
N PHE A 156 12.30 -29.54 14.60
CA PHE A 156 11.89 -28.19 14.21
C PHE A 156 12.45 -27.82 12.82
N LEU A 157 13.73 -28.15 12.57
CA LEU A 157 14.39 -28.06 11.26
C LEU A 157 13.76 -28.99 10.19
N ASP A 158 13.13 -30.09 10.58
CA ASP A 158 12.45 -30.98 9.63
C ASP A 158 11.10 -30.42 9.14
N CYS A 159 10.38 -29.62 9.94
CA CYS A 159 9.28 -28.80 9.39
C CYS A 159 9.83 -27.75 8.43
N TRP A 160 10.93 -27.11 8.81
CA TRP A 160 11.65 -26.13 8.01
C TRP A 160 12.14 -26.70 6.65
N HIS A 161 12.39 -28.02 6.57
CA HIS A 161 12.76 -28.75 5.35
C HIS A 161 11.63 -29.56 4.69
N GLY A 162 10.36 -29.40 5.13
CA GLY A 162 9.19 -29.89 4.40
C GLY A 162 8.53 -31.18 4.92
N SER A 163 8.75 -31.57 6.17
CA SER A 163 7.98 -32.63 6.82
C SER A 163 6.55 -32.15 7.15
N VAL A 164 5.55 -32.79 6.53
CA VAL A 164 4.13 -32.45 6.65
C VAL A 164 3.62 -32.54 8.11
N SER A 165 4.10 -33.50 8.89
CA SER A 165 3.65 -33.70 10.28
C SER A 165 4.26 -32.68 11.25
N GLY A 166 5.51 -32.26 11.03
CA GLY A 166 6.17 -31.23 11.85
C GLY A 166 5.52 -29.86 11.70
N CYS A 167 5.13 -29.48 10.48
CA CYS A 167 4.51 -28.19 10.22
C CYS A 167 3.07 -28.07 10.67
N ALA A 168 2.31 -29.17 10.71
CA ALA A 168 0.97 -29.17 11.31
C ALA A 168 1.01 -28.88 12.82
N TRP A 169 2.01 -29.42 13.54
CA TRP A 169 2.17 -29.14 14.97
C TRP A 169 2.61 -27.69 15.23
N ALA A 170 3.57 -27.17 14.47
CA ALA A 170 4.02 -25.78 14.60
C ALA A 170 2.89 -24.77 14.29
N ALA A 171 2.18 -24.97 13.17
CA ALA A 171 1.05 -24.13 12.79
C ALA A 171 -0.10 -24.15 13.82
N SER A 172 -0.27 -25.25 14.55
CA SER A 172 -1.33 -25.39 15.57
C SER A 172 -0.95 -24.86 16.96
N ASN A 173 0.35 -24.73 17.28
CA ASN A 173 0.81 -24.27 18.60
C ASN A 173 1.31 -22.82 18.60
N PHE A 174 1.73 -22.28 17.44
CA PHE A 174 2.23 -20.91 17.30
C PHE A 174 1.22 -19.96 16.63
N ILE A 175 -0.08 -20.28 16.75
CA ILE A 175 -1.18 -19.43 16.28
C ILE A 175 -0.92 -17.99 16.77
N PRO A 176 -1.00 -16.96 15.90
CA PRO A 176 -0.65 -15.59 16.28
C PRO A 176 -1.37 -15.19 17.55
N GLY A 177 -0.61 -14.83 18.59
CA GLY A 177 -1.16 -14.47 19.89
C GLY A 177 -2.18 -13.33 19.78
N LYS A 178 -3.13 -13.29 20.72
CA LYS A 178 -4.15 -12.20 20.84
C LYS A 178 -3.53 -10.79 20.82
N ALA A 179 -2.23 -10.66 21.14
CA ALA A 179 -1.47 -9.42 21.08
C ALA A 179 -1.17 -8.95 19.63
N LEU A 180 -0.86 -9.86 18.71
CA LEU A 180 -0.55 -9.54 17.31
C LEU A 180 -1.78 -9.63 16.39
N GLY A 181 -2.86 -10.29 16.82
CA GLY A 181 -4.11 -10.35 16.07
C GLY A 181 -4.60 -8.96 15.62
N LYS A 182 -4.54 -7.96 16.51
CA LYS A 182 -4.91 -6.57 16.18
C LYS A 182 -3.98 -5.93 15.14
N VAL A 183 -2.68 -6.24 15.17
CA VAL A 183 -1.71 -5.73 14.19
C VAL A 183 -2.00 -6.32 12.82
N VAL A 184 -2.28 -7.63 12.76
CA VAL A 184 -2.64 -8.33 11.50
C VAL A 184 -3.96 -7.82 10.94
N GLU A 185 -4.97 -7.63 11.79
CA GLU A 185 -6.24 -7.01 11.42
C GLU A 185 -6.04 -5.58 10.89
N GLY A 186 -5.22 -4.78 11.57
CA GLY A 186 -4.86 -3.42 11.15
C GLY A 186 -4.14 -3.38 9.80
N LEU A 187 -3.21 -4.30 9.55
CA LEU A 187 -2.51 -4.45 8.27
C LEU A 187 -3.46 -4.87 7.14
N ASN A 188 -4.38 -5.81 7.40
CA ASN A 188 -5.38 -6.24 6.43
C ASN A 188 -6.41 -5.13 6.13
N ALA A 189 -6.81 -4.38 7.15
CA ALA A 189 -7.65 -3.20 6.99
C ALA A 189 -6.95 -2.14 6.15
N LEU A 190 -5.66 -1.87 6.40
CA LEU A 190 -4.85 -0.95 5.60
C LEU A 190 -4.69 -1.41 4.16
N LYS A 191 -4.41 -2.69 3.93
CA LYS A 191 -4.34 -3.28 2.58
C LYS A 191 -5.67 -3.19 1.85
N THR A 192 -6.78 -3.39 2.55
CA THR A 192 -8.13 -3.26 1.99
C THR A 192 -8.45 -1.80 1.68
N ALA A 193 -8.08 -0.88 2.56
CA ALA A 193 -8.18 0.56 2.35
C ALA A 193 -7.38 0.98 1.11
N MET A 194 -6.15 0.49 0.95
CA MET A 194 -5.31 0.71 -0.24
C MET A 194 -5.84 -0.02 -1.49
N ARG A 195 -6.61 -1.09 -1.36
CA ARG A 195 -7.26 -1.72 -2.52
C ARG A 195 -8.49 -0.96 -2.98
N THR A 196 -9.25 -0.42 -2.03
CA THR A 196 -10.52 0.28 -2.25
C THR A 196 -10.36 1.78 -2.46
N GLY A 197 -9.21 2.33 -2.08
CA GLY A 197 -8.95 3.77 -2.01
C GLY A 197 -9.79 4.48 -0.94
N THR A 198 -10.11 3.82 0.19
CA THR A 198 -10.99 4.37 1.24
C THR A 198 -10.37 4.29 2.61
N GLY A 199 -10.32 5.42 3.33
CA GLY A 199 -9.84 5.46 4.71
C GLY A 199 -8.41 4.93 4.86
N VAL A 200 -7.55 5.16 3.86
CA VAL A 200 -6.17 4.65 3.85
C VAL A 200 -5.39 5.25 5.01
N ARG A 201 -5.50 6.58 5.17
CA ARG A 201 -4.86 7.30 6.28
C ARG A 201 -5.46 6.91 7.62
N GLU A 202 -6.77 6.69 7.70
CA GLU A 202 -7.46 6.21 8.89
C GLU A 202 -6.98 4.82 9.30
N ALA A 203 -6.93 3.88 8.35
CA ALA A 203 -6.44 2.53 8.59
C ALA A 203 -4.97 2.53 9.00
N PHE A 204 -4.16 3.41 8.41
CA PHE A 204 -2.76 3.59 8.81
C PHE A 204 -2.63 4.18 10.22
N ASN A 205 -3.41 5.21 10.55
CA ASN A 205 -3.41 5.80 11.89
C ASN A 205 -3.92 4.81 12.95
N ALA A 206 -4.90 3.98 12.61
CA ALA A 206 -5.38 2.90 13.47
C ALA A 206 -4.27 1.86 13.71
N LEU A 207 -3.51 1.52 12.67
CA LEU A 207 -2.33 0.66 12.78
C LEU A 207 -1.21 1.31 13.62
N LYS A 208 -1.00 2.63 13.48
CA LYS A 208 -0.02 3.41 14.27
C LYS A 208 -0.36 3.47 15.76
N ALA A 209 -1.63 3.32 16.12
CA ALA A 209 -2.07 3.24 17.50
C ALA A 209 -1.81 1.87 18.16
N LEU A 210 -1.36 0.88 17.38
CA LEU A 210 -0.95 -0.43 17.87
C LEU A 210 0.56 -0.44 18.19
N ASP A 211 0.99 -1.40 19.02
CA ASP A 211 2.38 -1.53 19.46
C ASP A 211 3.25 -2.17 18.36
N VAL A 212 3.41 -1.44 17.25
CA VAL A 212 4.21 -1.84 16.08
C VAL A 212 5.57 -1.18 16.17
N ALA A 213 6.63 -1.93 15.86
CA ALA A 213 7.99 -1.40 15.87
C ALA A 213 8.11 -0.08 15.07
N PRO A 214 8.76 0.99 15.59
CA PRO A 214 8.81 2.29 14.91
C PRO A 214 9.41 2.26 13.50
N ALA A 215 10.43 1.40 13.27
CA ALA A 215 11.01 1.21 11.94
C ALA A 215 10.02 0.57 10.95
N THR A 216 9.13 -0.29 11.45
CA THR A 216 8.04 -0.92 10.68
C THR A 216 6.96 0.08 10.34
N LEU A 217 6.54 0.91 11.30
CA LEU A 217 5.59 2.00 11.03
C LEU A 217 6.12 2.97 9.98
N ALA A 218 7.41 3.33 10.01
CA ALA A 218 7.99 4.23 9.03
C ALA A 218 8.00 3.64 7.60
N LYS A 219 8.23 2.33 7.44
CA LYS A 219 8.13 1.68 6.12
C LYS A 219 6.70 1.71 5.58
N ILE A 220 5.73 1.38 6.45
CA ILE A 220 4.30 1.36 6.08
C ILE A 220 3.79 2.78 5.79
N GLU A 221 4.20 3.78 6.57
CA GLU A 221 3.88 5.20 6.36
C GLU A 221 4.34 5.66 4.97
N ASN A 222 5.57 5.31 4.58
CA ASN A 222 6.07 5.61 3.25
C ASN A 222 5.26 4.93 2.13
N THR A 223 4.86 3.67 2.30
CA THR A 223 4.01 2.98 1.33
C THR A 223 2.62 3.62 1.21
N VAL A 224 2.06 4.06 2.34
CA VAL A 224 0.77 4.78 2.40
C VAL A 224 0.87 6.13 1.74
N ASP A 225 1.91 6.90 2.03
CA ASP A 225 2.17 8.20 1.40
C ASP A 225 2.33 8.02 -0.12
N THR A 226 3.18 7.09 -0.57
CA THR A 226 3.34 6.77 -2.00
C THR A 226 2.02 6.35 -2.66
N TYR A 227 1.20 5.54 -1.99
CA TYR A 227 -0.11 5.15 -2.51
C TYR A 227 -1.09 6.32 -2.60
N GLU A 228 -1.17 7.16 -1.56
CA GLU A 228 -2.02 8.34 -1.56
C GLU A 228 -1.60 9.32 -2.65
N ASP A 229 -0.30 9.48 -2.89
CA ASP A 229 0.24 10.29 -3.98
C ASP A 229 -0.22 9.80 -5.35
N LEU A 230 -0.37 8.48 -5.49
CA LEU A 230 -0.73 7.82 -6.73
C LEU A 230 -2.25 7.70 -6.93
N VAL A 231 -3.04 7.64 -5.87
CA VAL A 231 -4.51 7.75 -5.96
C VAL A 231 -4.94 9.21 -6.12
N THR A 232 -4.10 10.15 -5.71
CA THR A 232 -4.34 11.56 -5.90
C THR A 232 -3.89 12.10 -7.25
N THR A 233 -3.30 11.26 -8.09
CA THR A 233 -3.00 11.58 -9.50
C THR A 233 -4.28 11.86 -10.31
N CYS A 234 -4.14 12.82 -11.23
CA CYS A 234 -5.16 13.66 -11.84
C CYS A 234 -6.24 13.04 -12.73
N ILE A 235 -6.24 11.73 -12.94
CA ILE A 235 -7.14 11.08 -13.91
C ILE A 235 -8.34 10.41 -13.26
N ARG A 236 -8.46 10.51 -11.93
CA ARG A 236 -9.59 9.92 -11.20
C ARG A 236 -10.32 10.87 -10.27
N ASN A 237 -9.88 12.12 -10.15
CA ASN A 237 -10.32 13.03 -9.10
C ASN A 237 -11.10 14.20 -9.67
N SER A 238 -12.40 14.02 -9.82
CA SER A 238 -13.24 14.91 -10.63
C SER A 238 -14.60 15.15 -9.97
N PHE A 239 -15.38 16.04 -10.57
CA PHE A 239 -16.74 16.39 -10.17
C PHE A 239 -17.75 16.05 -11.26
N PRO A 240 -19.01 15.72 -10.94
CA PRO A 240 -20.06 15.63 -11.95
C PRO A 240 -20.17 16.93 -12.76
N GLY A 241 -20.43 16.84 -14.06
CA GLY A 241 -20.37 17.99 -14.97
C GLY A 241 -21.28 19.18 -14.63
N GLY A 242 -22.34 18.97 -13.84
CA GLY A 242 -23.22 20.03 -13.35
C GLY A 242 -22.67 20.83 -12.14
N THR A 243 -21.52 20.43 -11.59
CA THR A 243 -20.90 21.09 -10.44
C THR A 243 -20.53 22.52 -10.81
N GLN A 244 -20.94 23.48 -10.00
CA GLN A 244 -20.70 24.90 -10.28
C GLN A 244 -19.29 25.29 -9.84
N VAL A 245 -18.55 25.97 -10.70
CA VAL A 245 -17.23 26.55 -10.42
C VAL A 245 -17.41 28.05 -10.23
N LEU A 246 -16.79 28.61 -9.18
CA LEU A 246 -16.80 30.04 -8.95
C LEU A 246 -15.78 30.74 -9.86
N MET A 247 -16.29 31.52 -10.80
CA MET A 247 -15.52 32.27 -11.78
C MET A 247 -14.88 33.50 -11.14
N ALA A 248 -13.84 34.06 -11.77
CA ALA A 248 -13.13 35.22 -11.25
C ALA A 248 -14.00 36.50 -11.15
N ASP A 249 -15.05 36.61 -11.95
CA ASP A 249 -16.00 37.72 -11.93
C ASP A 249 -17.10 37.57 -10.87
N GLY A 250 -17.06 36.49 -10.08
CA GLY A 250 -18.05 36.16 -9.05
C GLY A 250 -19.27 35.39 -9.56
N SER A 251 -19.34 35.09 -10.87
CA SER A 251 -20.38 34.22 -11.43
C SER A 251 -20.08 32.74 -11.18
N HIS A 252 -21.05 31.89 -11.48
CA HIS A 252 -20.91 30.44 -11.42
C HIS A 252 -21.13 29.82 -12.79
N LYS A 253 -20.27 28.85 -13.14
CA LYS A 253 -20.37 28.11 -14.39
C LYS A 253 -20.29 26.62 -14.12
N ALA A 254 -21.06 25.79 -14.83
CA ALA A 254 -20.92 24.35 -14.71
C ALA A 254 -19.51 23.92 -15.15
N ILE A 255 -18.88 23.01 -14.40
CA ILE A 255 -17.47 22.63 -14.62
C ILE A 255 -17.23 22.07 -16.03
N ARG A 256 -18.21 21.38 -16.62
CA ARG A 256 -18.14 20.88 -18.00
C ARG A 256 -18.14 21.98 -19.06
N ASP A 257 -18.58 23.17 -18.68
CA ASP A 257 -18.74 24.34 -19.56
C ASP A 257 -17.60 25.36 -19.33
N VAL A 258 -16.68 25.10 -18.40
CA VAL A 258 -15.46 25.89 -18.19
C VAL A 258 -14.40 25.49 -19.21
N HIS A 259 -13.77 26.47 -19.87
CA HIS A 259 -12.81 26.25 -20.94
C HIS A 259 -11.43 26.83 -20.60
N VAL A 260 -10.40 26.30 -21.27
CA VAL A 260 -9.03 26.83 -21.19
C VAL A 260 -8.99 28.32 -21.56
N GLY A 261 -8.23 29.09 -20.78
CA GLY A 261 -8.11 30.54 -20.91
C GLY A 261 -9.13 31.34 -20.11
N GLU A 262 -10.23 30.73 -19.66
CA GLU A 262 -11.14 31.37 -18.70
C GLU A 262 -10.47 31.51 -17.33
N THR A 263 -10.91 32.46 -16.52
CA THR A 263 -10.34 32.70 -15.19
C THR A 263 -11.31 32.33 -14.09
N VAL A 264 -10.81 31.61 -13.09
CA VAL A 264 -11.55 31.20 -11.91
C VAL A 264 -11.00 31.89 -10.66
N LEU A 265 -11.80 31.98 -9.61
CA LEU A 265 -11.28 32.41 -8.32
C LEU A 265 -10.48 31.27 -7.71
N ALA A 266 -9.22 31.53 -7.38
CA ALA A 266 -8.32 30.60 -6.70
C ALA A 266 -7.77 31.24 -5.43
N THR A 267 -7.42 30.41 -4.44
CA THR A 267 -6.83 30.87 -3.18
C THR A 267 -5.62 30.02 -2.85
N ASP A 268 -4.48 30.65 -2.58
CA ASP A 268 -3.38 29.96 -1.92
C ASP A 268 -3.75 29.75 -0.44
N PRO A 269 -3.92 28.49 0.02
CA PRO A 269 -4.28 28.24 1.40
C PRO A 269 -3.19 28.62 2.42
N GLN A 270 -1.93 28.72 2.01
CA GLN A 270 -0.83 29.07 2.91
C GLN A 270 -0.85 30.56 3.26
N SER A 271 -0.88 31.42 2.24
CA SER A 271 -0.94 32.87 2.43
C SER A 271 -2.36 33.40 2.67
N GLY A 272 -3.38 32.65 2.26
CA GLY A 272 -4.78 33.07 2.24
C GLY A 272 -5.11 34.05 1.11
N GLN A 273 -4.15 34.38 0.24
CA GLN A 273 -4.35 35.29 -0.87
C GLN A 273 -5.26 34.65 -1.93
N SER A 274 -6.23 35.42 -2.41
CA SER A 274 -7.12 35.01 -3.50
C SER A 274 -6.87 35.86 -4.73
N ALA A 275 -6.85 35.24 -5.90
CA ALA A 275 -6.63 35.91 -7.17
C ALA A 275 -7.38 35.19 -8.30
N ALA A 276 -7.62 35.92 -9.39
CA ALA A 276 -8.06 35.34 -10.64
C ALA A 276 -6.90 34.54 -11.24
N GLN A 277 -7.12 33.24 -11.48
CA GLN A 277 -6.12 32.38 -12.09
C GLN A 277 -6.69 31.73 -13.36
N PRO A 278 -5.89 31.61 -14.44
CA PRO A 278 -6.34 31.02 -15.68
C PRO A 278 -6.49 29.50 -15.56
N VAL A 279 -7.55 28.98 -16.17
CA VAL A 279 -7.69 27.55 -16.46
C VAL A 279 -6.76 27.22 -17.62
N THR A 280 -5.82 26.30 -17.39
CA THR A 280 -4.81 25.89 -18.38
C THR A 280 -5.10 24.54 -19.00
N ALA A 281 -5.96 23.72 -18.38
CA ALA A 281 -6.45 22.48 -18.96
C ALA A 281 -7.81 22.08 -18.36
N THR A 282 -8.56 21.29 -19.11
CA THR A 282 -9.84 20.70 -18.70
C THR A 282 -9.79 19.20 -18.98
N PHE A 283 -10.27 18.39 -18.04
CA PHE A 283 -10.24 16.93 -18.17
C PHE A 283 -11.63 16.35 -17.96
N SER A 284 -11.94 15.26 -18.66
CA SER A 284 -13.09 14.41 -18.31
C SER A 284 -12.73 12.94 -18.35
N HIS A 285 -13.41 12.15 -17.52
CA HIS A 285 -13.30 10.69 -17.52
C HIS A 285 -14.56 10.07 -16.91
N ASP A 286 -14.71 8.76 -17.07
CA ASP A 286 -15.77 8.02 -16.40
C ASP A 286 -15.37 7.54 -15.00
N THR A 287 -16.32 7.55 -14.08
CA THR A 287 -16.22 6.91 -12.76
C THR A 287 -17.45 6.07 -12.44
N THR A 288 -17.26 4.97 -11.71
CA THR A 288 -18.34 4.15 -11.15
C THR A 288 -18.53 4.39 -9.66
N ARG A 289 -17.84 5.37 -9.09
CA ARG A 289 -17.89 5.70 -7.66
C ARG A 289 -17.86 7.20 -7.40
N LEU A 290 -18.80 7.66 -6.58
CA LEU A 290 -18.94 9.05 -6.17
C LEU A 290 -19.27 9.13 -4.68
N VAL A 291 -18.93 10.24 -4.03
CA VAL A 291 -19.27 10.53 -2.64
C VAL A 291 -20.10 11.81 -2.60
N ASP A 292 -21.24 11.74 -1.93
CA ASP A 292 -22.08 12.92 -1.65
C ASP A 292 -21.69 13.49 -0.28
N ILE A 293 -21.32 14.77 -0.27
CA ILE A 293 -20.83 15.52 0.87
C ILE A 293 -21.89 16.55 1.23
N THR A 294 -22.58 16.33 2.35
CA THR A 294 -23.60 17.25 2.86
C THR A 294 -22.92 18.30 3.73
N VAL A 295 -23.15 19.58 3.45
CA VAL A 295 -22.68 20.72 4.25
C VAL A 295 -23.83 21.65 4.56
N SER A 296 -23.62 22.62 5.46
CA SER A 296 -24.60 23.66 5.76
C SER A 296 -24.84 24.57 4.54
N GLY A 297 -25.81 24.21 3.69
CA GLY A 297 -26.15 24.98 2.49
C GLY A 297 -26.55 24.13 1.27
N GLY A 298 -26.14 22.86 1.26
CA GLY A 298 -26.43 21.96 0.15
C GLY A 298 -25.61 20.68 0.16
N VAL A 299 -25.63 19.99 -0.97
CA VAL A 299 -24.86 18.77 -1.21
C VAL A 299 -23.86 19.04 -2.32
N LEU A 300 -22.65 18.56 -2.14
CA LEU A 300 -21.63 18.48 -3.18
C LEU A 300 -21.38 17.02 -3.51
N THR A 301 -21.09 16.70 -4.76
CA THR A 301 -20.73 15.34 -5.17
C THR A 301 -19.34 15.39 -5.80
N SER A 302 -18.45 14.50 -5.39
CA SER A 302 -17.09 14.40 -5.93
C SER A 302 -16.64 12.94 -5.93
N THR A 303 -15.62 12.62 -6.71
CA THR A 303 -14.89 11.35 -6.59
C THR A 303 -14.17 11.25 -5.24
N ALA A 304 -13.96 10.03 -4.76
CA ALA A 304 -13.41 9.80 -3.42
C ALA A 304 -11.97 10.33 -3.20
N GLY A 305 -11.15 10.39 -4.27
CA GLY A 305 -9.76 10.84 -4.17
C GLY A 305 -9.56 12.36 -4.38
N HIS A 306 -10.62 13.14 -4.60
CA HIS A 306 -10.48 14.58 -4.76
C HIS A 306 -10.14 15.25 -3.42
N ARG A 307 -9.37 16.33 -3.44
CA ARG A 307 -8.91 17.02 -2.21
C ARG A 307 -9.67 18.29 -1.93
N PHE A 308 -10.08 18.42 -0.68
CA PHE A 308 -10.75 19.58 -0.13
C PHE A 308 -9.88 20.22 0.93
N TYR A 309 -9.88 21.54 1.01
CA TYR A 309 -9.13 22.22 2.06
C TYR A 309 -9.92 22.25 3.37
N VAL A 310 -9.48 21.45 4.35
CA VAL A 310 -10.02 21.44 5.72
C VAL A 310 -9.14 22.36 6.58
N ALA A 311 -9.75 23.34 7.25
CA ALA A 311 -9.02 24.40 7.93
C ALA A 311 -8.02 23.91 9.00
N GLU A 312 -8.28 22.77 9.64
CA GLU A 312 -7.43 22.20 10.69
C GLU A 312 -6.49 21.10 10.19
N ARG A 313 -6.75 20.53 9.01
CA ARG A 313 -6.07 19.34 8.49
C ARG A 313 -5.35 19.59 7.16
N GLY A 314 -5.54 20.76 6.56
CA GLY A 314 -5.07 21.06 5.22
C GLY A 314 -5.83 20.27 4.15
N TRP A 315 -5.14 19.98 3.04
CA TRP A 315 -5.70 19.20 1.95
C TRP A 315 -6.05 17.79 2.39
N THR A 316 -7.35 17.48 2.39
CA THR A 316 -7.91 16.22 2.86
C THR A 316 -8.69 15.55 1.73
N LEU A 317 -8.51 14.25 1.55
CA LEU A 317 -9.28 13.47 0.58
C LEU A 317 -10.76 13.47 0.92
N VAL A 318 -11.62 13.43 -0.09
CA VAL A 318 -13.07 13.22 0.12
C VAL A 318 -13.35 11.92 0.87
N SER A 319 -12.59 10.85 0.61
CA SER A 319 -12.68 9.58 1.35
C SER A 319 -12.37 9.70 2.84
N ASP A 320 -11.62 10.74 3.23
CA ASP A 320 -11.07 10.93 4.58
C ASP A 320 -11.71 12.13 5.29
N LEU A 321 -12.69 12.76 4.63
CA LEU A 321 -13.55 13.76 5.24
C LEU A 321 -14.36 13.12 6.36
N ARG A 322 -14.65 13.91 7.38
CA ARG A 322 -15.42 13.50 8.55
C ARG A 322 -16.57 14.45 8.79
N VAL A 323 -17.67 13.91 9.31
CA VAL A 323 -18.74 14.76 9.86
C VAL A 323 -18.13 15.64 10.95
N GLY A 324 -18.22 16.96 10.76
CA GLY A 324 -17.61 17.96 11.61
C GLY A 324 -16.41 18.68 11.03
N ASP A 325 -15.77 18.15 9.98
CA ASP A 325 -14.68 18.85 9.29
C ASP A 325 -15.16 20.20 8.74
N ARG A 326 -14.25 21.18 8.73
CA ARG A 326 -14.53 22.57 8.37
C ARG A 326 -13.84 22.94 7.07
N LEU A 327 -14.63 22.98 5.99
CA LEU A 327 -14.18 23.33 4.64
C LEU A 327 -14.05 24.84 4.49
N ARG A 328 -12.97 25.30 3.85
CA ARG A 328 -12.71 26.74 3.63
C ARG A 328 -13.56 27.31 2.49
N THR A 329 -14.07 28.52 2.70
CA THR A 329 -14.83 29.33 1.72
C THR A 329 -13.98 30.44 1.10
N PRO A 330 -14.47 31.09 0.02
CA PRO A 330 -13.80 32.26 -0.58
C PRO A 330 -13.55 33.41 0.39
N ASP A 331 -14.49 33.68 1.31
CA ASP A 331 -14.38 34.74 2.31
C ASP A 331 -13.52 34.36 3.53
N GLY A 332 -12.92 33.17 3.54
CA GLY A 332 -12.11 32.65 4.63
C GLY A 332 -12.91 32.09 5.82
N SER A 333 -14.24 32.14 5.76
CA SER A 333 -15.11 31.41 6.69
C SER A 333 -15.07 29.89 6.48
N ARG A 334 -15.91 29.16 7.21
CA ARG A 334 -15.83 27.70 7.32
C ARG A 334 -17.20 27.04 7.23
N HIS A 335 -17.35 26.06 6.33
CA HIS A 335 -18.53 25.22 6.23
C HIS A 335 -18.30 23.85 6.85
N ARG A 336 -19.21 23.47 7.76
CA ARG A 336 -19.13 22.20 8.47
C ARG A 336 -19.73 21.08 7.62
N VAL A 337 -19.00 19.98 7.46
CA VAL A 337 -19.50 18.73 6.90
C VAL A 337 -20.51 18.13 7.87
N GLN A 338 -21.72 17.83 7.38
CA GLN A 338 -22.85 17.30 8.15
C GLN A 338 -23.12 15.83 7.85
N GLY A 339 -22.73 15.35 6.67
CA GLY A 339 -22.97 13.97 6.25
C GLY A 339 -22.11 13.58 5.05
N LEU A 340 -21.79 12.30 4.95
CA LEU A 340 -21.04 11.70 3.85
C LEU A 340 -21.77 10.45 3.41
N ARG A 341 -21.99 10.29 2.10
CA ARG A 341 -22.61 9.10 1.53
C ARG A 341 -21.78 8.61 0.34
N ASP A 342 -21.12 7.48 0.53
CA ASP A 342 -20.41 6.79 -0.54
C ASP A 342 -21.41 6.07 -1.46
N ARG A 343 -21.22 6.24 -2.77
CA ARG A 343 -22.00 5.63 -3.84
C ARG A 343 -21.06 4.87 -4.77
N ALA A 344 -20.74 3.64 -4.39
CA ALA A 344 -19.95 2.71 -5.20
C ALA A 344 -20.84 1.93 -6.18
N SER A 345 -20.21 1.29 -7.18
CA SER A 345 -20.86 0.39 -8.15
C SER A 345 -21.96 1.06 -8.99
N LEU A 346 -21.80 2.36 -9.28
CA LEU A 346 -22.65 3.08 -10.21
C LEU A 346 -22.38 2.61 -11.65
N ALA A 347 -23.38 2.75 -12.53
CA ALA A 347 -23.11 2.80 -13.96
C ALA A 347 -22.10 3.93 -14.25
N PRO A 348 -21.19 3.79 -15.24
CA PRO A 348 -20.21 4.81 -15.58
C PRO A 348 -20.83 6.20 -15.68
N ARG A 349 -20.26 7.16 -14.97
CA ARG A 349 -20.65 8.57 -14.95
C ARG A 349 -19.48 9.42 -15.38
N GLU A 350 -19.71 10.26 -16.38
CA GLU A 350 -18.74 11.27 -16.79
C GLU A 350 -18.56 12.33 -15.70
N VAL A 351 -17.31 12.63 -15.39
CA VAL A 351 -16.88 13.61 -14.41
C VAL A 351 -15.76 14.46 -14.98
N PHE A 352 -15.61 15.68 -14.47
CA PHE A 352 -14.75 16.73 -15.00
C PHE A 352 -13.84 17.31 -13.91
N ASP A 353 -12.64 17.75 -14.29
CA ASP A 353 -11.74 18.51 -13.43
C ASP A 353 -11.00 19.59 -14.23
N LEU A 354 -10.36 20.53 -13.54
CA LEU A 354 -9.66 21.67 -14.11
C LEU A 354 -8.20 21.70 -13.64
N THR A 355 -7.28 22.14 -14.52
CA THR A 355 -6.00 22.70 -14.10
C THR A 355 -6.08 24.20 -14.13
N VAL A 356 -5.72 24.81 -13.01
CA VAL A 356 -5.70 26.26 -12.75
C VAL A 356 -4.27 26.65 -12.40
N ASP A 357 -3.74 27.68 -13.04
CA ASP A 357 -2.35 28.07 -12.82
C ASP A 357 -2.14 28.77 -11.47
N GLY A 358 -0.87 28.93 -11.07
CA GLY A 358 -0.45 29.72 -9.92
C GLY A 358 -0.71 29.07 -8.55
N PHE A 359 -1.97 29.02 -8.11
CA PHE A 359 -2.33 28.59 -6.74
C PHE A 359 -2.76 27.13 -6.64
N HIS A 360 -2.95 26.48 -7.78
CA HIS A 360 -3.32 25.08 -7.83
C HIS A 360 -4.61 24.72 -7.05
N SER A 361 -5.57 25.65 -7.07
CA SER A 361 -6.84 25.53 -6.35
C SER A 361 -7.95 26.26 -7.08
N PHE A 362 -9.19 25.91 -6.78
CA PHE A 362 -10.38 26.64 -7.22
C PHE A 362 -11.54 26.36 -6.27
N TYR A 363 -12.68 27.01 -6.52
CA TYR A 363 -13.87 26.87 -5.69
C TYR A 363 -14.99 26.18 -6.46
N VAL A 364 -15.64 25.21 -5.80
CA VAL A 364 -16.85 24.56 -6.29
C VAL A 364 -18.04 24.83 -5.36
N GLY A 365 -19.20 25.06 -5.96
CA GLY A 365 -20.45 25.39 -5.28
C GLY A 365 -21.30 24.16 -4.98
N THR A 366 -21.93 24.15 -3.80
CA THR A 366 -22.89 23.10 -3.40
C THR A 366 -24.23 23.25 -4.12
N ALA A 367 -24.87 22.14 -4.51
CA ALA A 367 -26.24 22.16 -4.99
C ALA A 367 -27.24 22.38 -3.83
N GLY A 368 -28.11 23.39 -3.94
CA GLY A 368 -29.15 23.68 -2.94
C GLY A 368 -29.60 25.14 -2.90
N GLN A 369 -30.60 25.45 -2.08
CA GLN A 369 -31.16 26.82 -1.97
C GLN A 369 -30.22 27.85 -1.32
N ARG A 370 -29.12 27.39 -0.70
CA ARG A 370 -28.08 28.26 -0.14
C ARG A 370 -26.71 27.75 -0.58
N SER A 371 -26.47 27.81 -1.90
CA SER A 371 -25.18 27.41 -2.48
C SER A 371 -24.03 28.09 -1.74
N ARG A 372 -23.02 27.29 -1.39
CA ARG A 372 -21.79 27.73 -0.76
C ARG A 372 -20.61 27.15 -1.51
N ASP A 373 -19.59 27.97 -1.67
CA ASP A 373 -18.36 27.60 -2.35
C ASP A 373 -17.36 27.01 -1.36
N VAL A 374 -16.65 25.96 -1.77
CA VAL A 374 -15.61 25.30 -0.98
C VAL A 374 -14.32 25.16 -1.77
N LEU A 375 -13.20 25.40 -1.10
CA LEU A 375 -11.87 25.36 -1.72
C LEU A 375 -11.46 23.92 -1.98
N VAL A 376 -11.24 23.62 -3.25
CA VAL A 376 -10.79 22.32 -3.74
C VAL A 376 -9.45 22.45 -4.42
N HIS A 377 -8.68 21.38 -4.33
CA HIS A 377 -7.37 21.30 -4.97
C HIS A 377 -7.60 21.10 -6.46
N ASN A 378 -6.75 21.67 -7.29
CA ASN A 378 -6.76 21.35 -8.71
C ASN A 378 -5.67 20.34 -9.03
N CYS A 379 -5.54 19.98 -10.30
CA CYS A 379 -4.52 19.05 -10.68
C CYS A 379 -3.06 19.52 -10.50
N THR A 380 -2.24 18.64 -9.91
CA THR A 380 -0.79 18.77 -10.03
C THR A 380 -0.38 18.34 -11.42
N ASN A 381 -0.09 19.30 -12.28
CA ASN A 381 0.57 19.05 -13.55
C ASN A 381 1.87 18.27 -13.27
N ILE A 382 1.95 17.01 -13.67
CA ILE A 382 3.14 16.17 -13.42
C ILE A 382 4.37 16.65 -14.20
N LEU A 383 4.15 17.53 -15.19
CA LEU A 383 5.17 18.28 -15.91
C LEU A 383 5.43 19.67 -15.32
N ALA A 384 4.77 20.06 -14.21
CA ALA A 384 5.10 21.28 -13.47
C ALA A 384 6.50 21.20 -12.83
N ASP A 385 7.09 20.00 -12.79
CA ASP A 385 8.46 19.79 -12.31
C ASP A 385 9.52 20.20 -13.34
N GLU A 386 9.16 20.83 -14.46
CA GLU A 386 10.09 21.31 -15.48
C GLU A 386 11.22 22.16 -14.87
N GLY A 387 12.47 21.86 -15.25
CA GLY A 387 13.68 22.49 -14.72
C GLY A 387 14.08 22.02 -13.32
N LEU A 388 13.19 21.42 -12.53
CA LEU A 388 13.54 20.83 -11.23
C LEU A 388 14.42 19.62 -11.46
N GLU A 389 15.57 19.57 -10.76
CA GLU A 389 16.50 18.45 -10.87
C GLU A 389 16.95 18.17 -12.34
N GLY A 390 16.87 19.16 -13.24
CA GLY A 390 17.20 19.01 -14.66
C GLY A 390 16.11 18.31 -15.50
N ALA A 391 14.87 18.26 -14.99
CA ALA A 391 13.73 17.80 -15.76
C ALA A 391 13.49 18.69 -17.00
N HIS A 392 13.16 18.09 -18.14
CA HIS A 392 13.14 18.77 -19.44
C HIS A 392 12.02 18.29 -20.36
N THR A 393 10.89 17.82 -19.82
CA THR A 393 9.82 17.25 -20.66
C THR A 393 9.23 18.31 -21.60
N LEU A 394 8.91 19.49 -21.09
CA LEU A 394 8.27 20.54 -21.88
C LEU A 394 9.26 21.15 -22.88
N GLU A 395 10.47 21.46 -22.42
CA GLU A 395 11.51 22.10 -23.22
C GLU A 395 11.98 21.21 -24.38
N ASP A 396 12.07 19.90 -24.16
CA ASP A 396 12.67 18.97 -25.12
C ASP A 396 11.68 18.17 -25.96
N HIS A 397 10.40 18.15 -25.59
CA HIS A 397 9.43 17.31 -26.28
C HIS A 397 8.11 17.98 -26.61
N VAL A 398 7.80 19.19 -26.11
CA VAL A 398 6.50 19.84 -26.43
C VAL A 398 6.69 20.99 -27.41
N ASP A 399 7.52 21.97 -27.05
CA ASP A 399 7.66 23.22 -27.82
C ASP A 399 9.04 23.30 -28.50
N LEU A 400 9.39 22.25 -29.26
CA LEU A 400 10.67 22.22 -29.99
C LEU A 400 10.69 23.24 -31.12
N SER A 401 11.58 24.24 -31.00
CA SER A 401 11.89 25.12 -32.13
C SER A 401 12.56 24.33 -33.26
N PRO A 402 12.47 24.77 -34.54
CA PRO A 402 13.12 24.10 -35.66
C PRO A 402 14.63 23.88 -35.44
N GLN A 403 15.29 24.83 -34.78
CA GLN A 403 16.71 24.71 -34.44
C GLN A 403 16.95 23.60 -33.41
N LYS A 404 16.18 23.57 -32.31
CA LYS A 404 16.30 22.52 -31.28
C LYS A 404 16.00 21.13 -31.83
N LEU A 405 15.02 21.03 -32.73
CA LEU A 405 14.70 19.78 -33.43
C LEU A 405 15.90 19.31 -34.26
N ALA A 406 16.52 20.20 -35.04
CA ALA A 406 17.70 19.88 -35.83
C ALA A 406 18.89 19.47 -34.95
N ASP A 407 19.12 20.16 -33.84
CA ASP A 407 20.19 19.86 -32.90
C ASP A 407 20.00 18.48 -32.24
N LYS A 408 18.76 18.15 -31.84
CA LYS A 408 18.39 16.82 -31.32
C LYS A 408 18.61 15.73 -32.37
N LEU A 409 18.14 15.94 -33.61
CA LEU A 409 18.35 14.96 -34.69
C LEU A 409 19.84 14.75 -35.00
N ALA A 410 20.66 15.80 -34.92
CA ALA A 410 22.09 15.70 -35.12
C ALA A 410 22.77 14.88 -34.02
N LYS A 411 22.36 15.09 -32.76
CA LYS A 411 22.93 14.48 -31.55
C LYS A 411 22.45 13.05 -31.31
N ASP A 412 21.13 12.85 -31.28
CA ASP A 412 20.48 11.62 -30.81
C ASP A 412 19.98 10.75 -31.99
N GLY A 413 19.95 11.29 -33.21
CA GLY A 413 19.48 10.60 -34.40
C GLY A 413 17.95 10.49 -34.52
N VAL A 414 17.23 10.81 -33.45
CA VAL A 414 15.77 10.82 -33.35
C VAL A 414 15.32 12.01 -32.53
N ALA A 415 14.16 12.56 -32.87
CA ALA A 415 13.50 13.57 -32.06
C ALA A 415 12.00 13.29 -32.06
N THR A 416 11.34 13.56 -30.94
CA THR A 416 9.90 13.39 -30.79
C THR A 416 9.31 14.68 -30.23
N GLN A 417 8.13 15.03 -30.71
CA GLN A 417 7.37 16.18 -30.25
C GLN A 417 5.92 15.77 -29.98
N TRP A 418 5.42 16.10 -28.80
CA TRP A 418 4.01 15.97 -28.44
C TRP A 418 3.15 16.87 -29.35
N ALA A 419 1.95 16.41 -29.67
CA ALA A 419 1.01 17.18 -30.49
C ALA A 419 0.60 18.50 -29.80
N SER A 420 0.55 18.52 -28.47
CA SER A 420 0.38 19.73 -27.66
C SER A 420 0.84 19.49 -26.22
N LYS A 421 0.99 20.59 -25.45
CA LYS A 421 1.23 20.52 -24.00
C LYS A 421 0.12 19.75 -23.29
N ASP A 422 -1.14 19.96 -23.67
CA ASP A 422 -2.29 19.31 -23.04
C ASP A 422 -2.27 17.79 -23.25
N ILE A 423 -1.92 17.34 -24.46
CA ILE A 423 -1.76 15.92 -24.76
C ILE A 423 -0.59 15.34 -23.97
N ALA A 424 0.53 16.06 -23.86
CA ALA A 424 1.68 15.62 -23.06
C ALA A 424 1.29 15.41 -21.59
N VAL A 425 0.63 16.39 -20.97
CA VAL A 425 0.19 16.29 -19.57
C VAL A 425 -0.79 15.13 -19.39
N ALA A 426 -1.85 15.08 -20.19
CA ALA A 426 -2.90 14.07 -20.05
C ALA A 426 -2.39 12.64 -20.29
N ALA A 427 -1.52 12.44 -21.28
CA ALA A 427 -0.95 11.13 -21.60
C ALA A 427 0.07 10.68 -20.55
N VAL A 428 0.94 11.56 -20.05
CA VAL A 428 1.93 11.23 -19.00
C VAL A 428 1.23 10.89 -17.69
N ASP A 429 0.22 11.67 -17.30
CA ASP A 429 -0.59 11.37 -16.13
C ASP A 429 -1.26 10.00 -16.26
N GLN A 430 -1.80 9.66 -17.45
CA GLN A 430 -2.50 8.39 -17.67
C GLN A 430 -1.53 7.24 -17.57
N ALA A 431 -0.39 7.37 -18.23
CA ALA A 431 0.65 6.37 -18.20
C ALA A 431 1.14 6.12 -16.77
N MET A 432 1.34 7.16 -15.95
CA MET A 432 1.70 6.98 -14.54
C MET A 432 0.61 6.27 -13.73
N ALA A 433 -0.64 6.74 -13.86
CA ALA A 433 -1.78 6.22 -13.13
C ALA A 433 -2.10 4.76 -13.50
N ASP A 434 -1.98 4.39 -14.77
CA ASP A 434 -2.25 3.03 -15.21
C ASP A 434 -1.07 2.10 -14.95
N TRP A 435 0.18 2.59 -15.10
CA TRP A 435 1.36 1.80 -14.82
C TRP A 435 1.41 1.33 -13.37
N ILE A 436 1.07 2.21 -12.41
CA ILE A 436 1.13 1.85 -10.98
C ILE A 436 0.10 0.78 -10.58
N LYS A 437 -1.03 0.71 -11.30
CA LYS A 437 -2.08 -0.29 -11.04
C LYS A 437 -1.67 -1.69 -11.47
N LEU A 438 -0.66 -1.80 -12.34
CA LEU A 438 -0.15 -3.10 -12.76
C LEU A 438 0.55 -3.79 -11.58
N PRO A 439 0.34 -5.11 -11.38
CA PRO A 439 0.91 -5.84 -10.25
C PRO A 439 2.42 -5.64 -10.11
N GLY A 440 2.87 -5.32 -8.89
CA GLY A 440 4.30 -5.16 -8.55
C GLY A 440 4.94 -3.82 -8.95
N ASN A 441 4.26 -2.93 -9.70
CA ASN A 441 4.84 -1.64 -10.08
C ASN A 441 4.90 -0.63 -8.92
N GLY A 442 3.95 -0.71 -7.97
CA GLY A 442 4.03 0.02 -6.69
C GLY A 442 5.31 -0.33 -5.92
N ASP A 443 5.57 -1.62 -5.74
CA ASP A 443 6.76 -2.12 -5.06
C ASP A 443 8.04 -1.75 -5.83
N LYS A 444 8.00 -1.81 -7.16
CA LYS A 444 9.12 -1.40 -8.03
C LYS A 444 9.47 0.07 -7.86
N LEU A 445 8.47 0.95 -7.82
CA LEU A 445 8.66 2.39 -7.60
C LEU A 445 9.31 2.65 -6.23
N GLU A 446 8.78 2.02 -5.18
CA GLU A 446 9.28 2.19 -3.82
C GLU A 446 10.70 1.63 -3.63
N ALA A 447 10.97 0.43 -4.16
CA ALA A 447 12.29 -0.18 -4.11
C ALA A 447 13.34 0.67 -4.84
N TRP A 448 12.98 1.25 -5.98
CA TRP A 448 13.83 2.22 -6.68
C TRP A 448 14.05 3.48 -5.83
N ARG A 449 12.99 4.07 -5.28
CA ARG A 449 13.04 5.28 -4.43
C ARG A 449 13.97 5.11 -3.23
N LEU A 450 13.82 4.00 -2.49
CA LEU A 450 14.67 3.68 -1.33
C LEU A 450 16.14 3.51 -1.72
N ARG A 451 16.41 2.84 -2.85
CA ARG A 451 17.76 2.68 -3.37
C ARG A 451 18.40 4.04 -3.71
N GLN A 452 17.66 4.93 -4.36
CA GLN A 452 18.14 6.27 -4.70
C GLN A 452 18.35 7.12 -3.45
N ALA A 453 17.44 7.06 -2.47
CA ALA A 453 17.58 7.75 -1.19
C ALA A 453 18.85 7.32 -0.44
N GLN A 454 19.15 6.01 -0.39
CA GLN A 454 20.37 5.48 0.21
C GLN A 454 21.63 5.95 -0.52
N ARG A 455 21.62 5.95 -1.86
CA ARG A 455 22.75 6.43 -2.67
C ARG A 455 23.00 7.92 -2.45
N ALA A 456 21.94 8.73 -2.47
CA ALA A 456 22.01 10.16 -2.17
C ALA A 456 22.52 10.41 -0.75
N GLY A 457 22.09 9.60 0.24
CA GLY A 457 22.60 9.66 1.62
C GLY A 457 24.08 9.34 1.75
N LYS A 458 24.62 8.50 0.86
CA LYS A 458 26.06 8.18 0.75
C LYS A 458 26.85 9.19 -0.10
N GLY A 459 26.22 10.27 -0.57
CA GLY A 459 26.85 11.29 -1.42
C GLY A 459 27.17 10.81 -2.84
N ILE A 460 26.57 9.71 -3.29
CA ILE A 460 26.78 9.20 -4.65
C ILE A 460 25.96 10.06 -5.63
N GLY A 461 26.64 10.61 -6.64
CA GLY A 461 26.02 11.45 -7.67
C GLY A 461 25.03 10.71 -8.58
N PHE A 462 24.14 11.49 -9.19
CA PHE A 462 23.15 11.01 -10.15
C PHE A 462 23.77 10.68 -11.52
N ASP A 463 23.49 9.49 -12.04
CA ASP A 463 23.83 9.04 -13.40
C ASP A 463 22.54 8.77 -14.20
N PRO A 464 22.18 9.61 -15.19
CA PRO A 464 20.93 9.47 -15.94
C PRO A 464 20.83 8.16 -16.74
N ARG A 465 21.94 7.43 -16.95
CA ARG A 465 21.91 6.14 -17.66
C ARG A 465 21.51 4.96 -16.76
N LYS A 466 21.57 5.14 -15.44
CA LYS A 466 21.41 4.05 -14.46
C LYS A 466 20.37 4.34 -13.39
N ASP A 467 20.13 5.62 -13.12
CA ASP A 467 19.41 6.05 -11.93
C ASP A 467 17.96 6.42 -12.20
N LEU A 468 17.58 6.57 -13.47
CA LEU A 468 16.20 6.81 -13.87
C LEU A 468 15.36 5.53 -13.72
N LEU A 469 14.09 5.71 -13.35
CA LEU A 469 13.10 4.63 -13.42
C LEU A 469 12.33 4.76 -14.74
N PRO A 470 12.55 3.85 -15.72
CA PRO A 470 11.82 3.87 -16.97
C PRO A 470 10.42 3.28 -16.79
N ILE A 471 9.44 4.02 -17.28
CA ILE A 471 8.03 3.63 -17.38
C ILE A 471 7.65 3.73 -18.85
N ARG A 472 7.00 2.69 -19.35
CA ARG A 472 6.53 2.64 -20.73
C ARG A 472 5.13 2.04 -20.72
N LEU A 473 4.15 2.80 -21.20
CA LEU A 473 2.77 2.37 -21.18
C LEU A 473 2.02 2.86 -22.41
N GLN A 474 1.12 2.04 -22.92
CA GLN A 474 0.17 2.45 -23.94
C GLN A 474 -1.03 3.13 -23.27
N VAL A 475 -1.39 4.31 -23.74
CA VAL A 475 -2.53 5.09 -23.25
C VAL A 475 -3.68 5.06 -24.25
N THR A 476 -4.89 5.33 -23.78
CA THR A 476 -6.12 5.26 -24.58
C THR A 476 -6.91 6.55 -24.48
N GLY A 477 -7.60 6.94 -25.55
CA GLY A 477 -8.44 8.14 -25.54
C GLY A 477 -7.78 9.41 -26.10
N HIS A 478 -6.55 9.33 -26.61
CA HIS A 478 -5.78 10.47 -27.13
C HIS A 478 -5.74 10.56 -28.67
N GLY A 479 -6.72 9.96 -29.35
CA GLY A 479 -6.75 9.90 -30.81
C GLY A 479 -5.79 8.86 -31.42
N ALA A 480 -5.40 9.08 -32.67
CA ALA A 480 -4.57 8.14 -33.45
C ALA A 480 -3.07 8.30 -33.22
N SER A 481 -2.63 9.43 -32.67
CA SER A 481 -1.23 9.76 -32.42
C SER A 481 -1.09 10.76 -31.29
N LEU A 482 -0.09 10.57 -30.44
CA LEU A 482 0.28 11.51 -29.38
C LEU A 482 1.17 12.66 -29.87
N GLY A 483 1.66 12.61 -31.11
CA GLY A 483 2.65 13.56 -31.61
C GLY A 483 3.35 13.15 -32.91
N THR A 484 4.57 13.63 -33.06
CA THR A 484 5.38 13.44 -34.27
C THR A 484 6.79 13.02 -33.91
N LYS A 485 7.37 12.13 -34.72
CA LYS A 485 8.74 11.66 -34.63
C LYS A 485 9.49 11.99 -35.90
N TRP A 486 10.74 12.41 -35.75
CA TRP A 486 11.70 12.59 -36.83
C TRP A 486 12.88 11.68 -36.62
N VAL A 487 13.44 11.17 -37.70
CA VAL A 487 14.65 10.36 -37.73
C VAL A 487 15.65 11.03 -38.66
N LYS A 488 16.94 11.00 -38.30
CA LYS A 488 18.02 11.59 -39.10
C LYS A 488 18.04 10.99 -40.51
N GLY A 489 17.92 11.86 -41.52
CA GLY A 489 17.83 11.46 -42.93
C GLY A 489 16.43 11.04 -43.39
N GLY A 490 15.42 11.11 -42.51
CA GLY A 490 14.01 10.86 -42.83
C GLY A 490 13.27 12.10 -43.34
N SER A 491 11.95 11.99 -43.43
CA SER A 491 11.06 13.07 -43.87
C SER A 491 11.17 14.30 -42.97
N SER A 492 11.25 15.50 -43.56
CA SER A 492 11.20 16.77 -42.82
C SER A 492 9.84 17.03 -42.18
N ALA A 493 8.77 16.42 -42.71
CA ALA A 493 7.43 16.49 -42.11
C ALA A 493 7.28 15.62 -40.85
N GLY A 494 8.20 14.68 -40.63
CA GLY A 494 8.10 13.69 -39.56
C GLY A 494 7.02 12.65 -39.82
N GLU A 495 6.91 11.71 -38.87
CA GLU A 495 5.94 10.61 -38.89
C GLU A 495 5.10 10.67 -37.61
N ALA A 496 3.78 10.42 -37.73
CA ALA A 496 2.91 10.33 -36.56
C ALA A 496 3.35 9.16 -35.66
N VAL A 497 3.44 9.41 -34.36
CA VAL A 497 3.76 8.39 -33.35
C VAL A 497 2.53 7.59 -32.94
N GLY A 498 2.74 6.50 -32.21
CA GLY A 498 1.64 5.74 -31.63
C GLY A 498 1.05 6.40 -30.38
N ASN A 499 0.36 5.57 -29.60
CA ASN A 499 -0.20 5.94 -28.29
C ASN A 499 0.65 5.41 -27.13
N THR A 500 1.95 5.22 -27.33
CA THR A 500 2.86 4.82 -26.24
C THR A 500 3.48 6.05 -25.62
N VAL A 501 3.49 6.09 -24.28
CA VAL A 501 4.19 7.10 -23.50
C VAL A 501 5.39 6.46 -22.84
N VAL A 502 6.54 7.12 -22.95
CA VAL A 502 7.75 6.78 -22.20
C VAL A 502 7.97 7.88 -21.16
N ILE A 503 8.19 7.48 -19.90
CA ILE A 503 8.43 8.38 -18.76
C ILE A 503 9.69 7.92 -18.06
N GLN A 504 10.55 8.86 -17.71
CA GLN A 504 11.73 8.63 -16.89
C GLN A 504 11.57 9.39 -15.59
N LEU A 505 11.51 8.69 -14.46
CA LEU A 505 11.47 9.34 -13.15
C LEU A 505 12.89 9.54 -12.62
N LYS A 506 13.12 10.69 -11.99
CA LYS A 506 14.35 10.98 -11.24
C LYS A 506 14.02 11.18 -9.77
N PHE A 507 14.84 10.61 -8.89
CA PHE A 507 14.73 10.84 -7.45
C PHE A 507 15.11 12.29 -7.10
N ALA A 508 14.27 12.95 -6.32
CA ALA A 508 14.35 14.37 -6.03
C ALA A 508 14.26 14.58 -4.52
N LYS A 509 15.41 14.87 -3.88
CA LYS A 509 15.49 14.97 -2.42
C LYS A 509 14.90 16.29 -1.93
N GLY A 510 13.74 16.25 -1.29
CA GLY A 510 13.17 17.40 -0.57
C GLY A 510 12.20 18.29 -1.34
N HIS A 511 11.80 17.89 -2.56
CA HIS A 511 10.84 18.65 -3.36
C HIS A 511 9.41 18.21 -3.04
N MET A 512 8.64 19.11 -2.42
CA MET A 512 7.21 18.96 -2.08
C MET A 512 6.83 17.61 -1.49
N LYS A 513 6.94 17.47 -0.16
CA LYS A 513 6.25 16.36 0.52
C LYS A 513 4.79 16.35 0.08
N PRO A 514 4.27 15.19 -0.35
CA PRO A 514 4.85 13.83 -0.20
C PRO A 514 5.76 13.30 -1.33
N LYS A 515 5.88 13.98 -2.48
CA LYS A 515 6.73 13.53 -3.61
C LYS A 515 8.21 13.50 -3.23
N THR A 516 8.94 12.45 -3.61
CA THR A 516 10.42 12.39 -3.53
C THR A 516 11.06 12.07 -4.89
N TRP A 517 10.32 12.31 -5.96
CA TRP A 517 10.71 12.06 -7.34
C TRP A 517 9.96 13.03 -8.26
N VAL A 518 10.53 13.28 -9.44
CA VAL A 518 9.97 14.13 -10.49
C VAL A 518 9.96 13.38 -11.82
N VAL A 519 9.11 13.80 -12.76
CA VAL A 519 9.22 13.37 -14.16
C VAL A 519 10.40 14.09 -14.79
N TYR A 520 11.52 13.37 -14.94
CA TYR A 520 12.75 13.92 -15.50
C TYR A 520 12.62 14.18 -17.00
N THR A 521 11.99 13.26 -17.71
CA THR A 521 11.60 13.46 -19.12
C THR A 521 10.45 12.52 -19.46
N ALA A 522 9.59 12.93 -20.37
CA ALA A 522 8.59 12.07 -20.98
C ALA A 522 8.35 12.42 -22.45
N TYR A 523 8.13 11.40 -23.27
CA TYR A 523 7.97 11.58 -24.72
C TYR A 523 7.08 10.50 -25.34
N PRO A 524 6.43 10.81 -26.48
CA PRO A 524 5.56 9.86 -27.15
C PRO A 524 6.36 8.95 -28.10
N GLU A 525 5.86 7.73 -28.31
CA GLU A 525 6.41 6.74 -29.23
C GLU A 525 5.34 6.02 -30.07
#